data_AF-A0A7K2L4G3-F1
#
_entry.id   AF-A0A7K2L4G3-F1
#
_cell.length_a   1.000
_cell.length_b   1.000
_cell.length_c   1.000
_cell.angle_alpha   90.00
_cell.angle_beta   90.00
_cell.angle_gamma   90.00
#
_symmetry.space_group_name_H-M   'P 1'
#
loop_
_entity.id
_entity.type
_entity.pdbx_description
1 polymer ?
#
loop_
_entity_poly.entity_id
_entity_poly.type
_entity_poly.pdbx_seq_one_letter_code
_entity_poly.pdbx_strand_id
1 'polypeptide(L)'
;DDRLGPEDLLRAELAEQCAYRLSGEDRTAESMDALDRATELYERLAMPWQALSTRTRALAWATASHAPAARTEEAGDSTGPRTGTADTAETGEDPTGEHTAADATGDGDTATDAADTDTDTDTDTDDVTVAA
;
A
#
# COMPACT_ATOMS: atom_id res chain seq x y z
N ASP A 1 -25.94 1.58 -0.05
CA ASP A 1 -24.99 0.52 0.34
C ASP A 1 -24.06 1.17 1.33
N ASP A 2 -24.37 1.03 2.62
CA ASP A 2 -23.70 1.76 3.69
C ASP A 2 -22.35 1.13 4.06
N ARG A 3 -21.97 0.04 3.37
CA ARG A 3 -20.69 -0.66 3.55
C ARG A 3 -19.51 0.17 3.07
N LEU A 4 -19.74 1.13 2.17
CA LEU A 4 -18.73 2.05 1.63
C LEU A 4 -18.51 3.29 2.52
N GLY A 5 -19.24 3.39 3.64
CA GLY A 5 -19.19 4.54 4.53
C GLY A 5 -19.97 5.76 4.00
N PRO A 6 -19.75 6.94 4.60
CA PRO A 6 -20.42 8.17 4.19
C PRO A 6 -20.16 8.49 2.72
N GLU A 7 -21.16 9.01 2.00
CA GLU A 7 -21.02 9.36 0.58
C GLU A 7 -19.84 10.32 0.32
N ASP A 8 -19.59 11.24 1.25
CA ASP A 8 -18.47 12.15 1.18
C ASP A 8 -17.11 11.45 1.29
N LEU A 9 -17.02 10.37 2.06
CA LEU A 9 -15.81 9.55 2.14
C LEU A 9 -15.56 8.86 0.79
N LEU A 10 -16.60 8.25 0.23
CA LEU A 10 -16.51 7.64 -1.10
C LEU A 10 -16.07 8.66 -2.16
N ARG A 11 -16.61 9.88 -2.13
CA ARG A 11 -16.20 10.96 -3.05
C ARG A 11 -14.74 11.37 -2.85
N ALA A 12 -14.25 11.41 -1.61
CA ALA A 12 -12.86 11.72 -1.30
C ALA A 12 -11.92 10.67 -1.89
N GLU A 13 -12.22 9.39 -1.64
CA GLU A 13 -11.45 8.26 -2.16
C GLU A 13 -11.45 8.22 -3.69
N LEU A 14 -12.60 8.45 -4.34
CA LEU A 14 -12.69 8.50 -5.80
C LEU A 14 -11.89 9.66 -6.40
N ALA A 15 -11.86 10.82 -5.75
CA ALA A 15 -11.04 11.94 -6.18
C ALA A 15 -9.54 11.59 -6.08
N GLU A 16 -9.12 10.94 -5.00
CA GLU A 16 -7.74 10.48 -4.81
C GLU A 16 -7.35 9.40 -5.84
N GLN A 17 -8.21 8.42 -6.12
CA GLN A 17 -7.97 7.42 -7.18
C GLN A 17 -7.90 8.05 -8.58
N CYS A 18 -8.75 9.05 -8.85
CA CYS A 18 -8.70 9.80 -10.11
C CYS A 18 -7.37 10.52 -10.26
N ALA A 19 -6.85 11.11 -9.18
CA ALA A 19 -5.56 11.78 -9.19
C ALA A 19 -4.42 10.82 -9.57
N TYR A 20 -4.35 9.63 -8.98
CA TYR A 20 -3.32 8.64 -9.33
C TYR A 20 -3.41 8.20 -10.79
N ARG A 21 -4.63 7.98 -11.30
CA ARG A 21 -4.83 7.65 -12.72
C ARG A 21 -4.34 8.77 -13.64
N LEU A 22 -4.71 10.02 -13.35
CA LEU A 22 -4.29 11.20 -14.12
C LEU A 22 -2.77 11.42 -14.07
N SER A 23 -2.14 11.13 -12.92
CA SER A 23 -0.69 11.17 -12.78
C SER A 23 0.00 10.18 -13.72
N GLY A 24 -0.52 8.95 -13.80
CA GLY A 24 -0.03 7.94 -14.75
C GLY A 24 -0.30 8.26 -16.23
N GLU A 25 -1.22 9.18 -16.52
CA GLU A 25 -1.51 9.71 -17.86
C GLU A 25 -0.67 10.97 -18.20
N ASP A 26 0.33 11.32 -17.39
CA ASP A 26 1.14 12.57 -17.46
C ASP A 26 0.31 13.86 -17.34
N ARG A 27 -0.91 13.78 -16.82
CA ARG A 27 -1.82 14.92 -16.63
C ARG A 27 -1.65 15.51 -15.24
N THR A 28 -0.43 15.97 -14.91
CA THR A 28 -0.08 16.43 -13.57
C THR A 28 -1.00 17.52 -13.03
N ALA A 29 -1.35 18.54 -13.83
CA ALA A 29 -2.21 19.64 -13.37
C ALA A 29 -3.56 19.13 -12.87
N GLU A 30 -4.22 18.29 -13.67
CA GLU A 30 -5.52 17.71 -13.31
C GLU A 30 -5.43 16.71 -12.17
N SER A 31 -4.30 16.01 -12.07
CA SER A 31 -3.98 15.13 -10.96
C SER A 31 -3.89 15.92 -9.64
N MET A 32 -3.24 17.08 -9.65
CA MET A 32 -3.17 17.98 -8.49
C MET A 32 -4.55 18.53 -8.11
N ASP A 33 -5.35 18.98 -9.09
CA ASP A 33 -6.73 19.46 -8.84
C ASP A 33 -7.59 18.37 -8.17
N ALA A 34 -7.41 17.11 -8.57
CA ALA A 34 -8.11 15.97 -7.96
C ALA A 34 -7.64 15.69 -6.52
N LEU A 35 -6.34 15.84 -6.21
CA LEU A 35 -5.85 15.74 -4.83
C LEU A 35 -6.32 16.91 -3.94
N ASP A 36 -6.40 18.12 -4.49
CA ASP A 36 -6.96 19.27 -3.76
C ASP A 36 -8.44 19.01 -3.42
N ARG A 37 -9.20 18.48 -4.38
CA ARG A 37 -10.60 18.08 -4.13
C ARG A 37 -10.73 16.98 -3.08
N ALA A 38 -9.87 15.97 -3.10
CA ALA A 38 -9.85 14.93 -2.07
C ALA A 38 -9.53 15.51 -0.68
N THR A 39 -8.58 16.45 -0.62
CA THR A 39 -8.22 17.16 0.62
C THR A 39 -9.42 17.89 1.24
N GLU A 40 -10.14 18.69 0.45
CA GLU A 40 -11.32 19.42 0.93
C GLU A 40 -12.39 18.49 1.50
N LEU A 41 -12.57 17.31 0.89
CA LEU A 41 -13.52 16.32 1.34
C LEU A 41 -13.09 15.65 2.65
N TYR A 42 -11.81 15.28 2.79
CA TYR A 42 -11.29 14.75 4.05
C TYR A 42 -11.36 15.77 5.20
N GLU A 43 -11.16 17.07 4.92
CA GLU A 43 -11.33 18.12 5.93
C GLU A 43 -12.77 18.26 6.40
N ARG A 44 -13.74 18.22 5.47
CA ARG A 44 -15.17 18.20 5.82
C ARG A 44 -15.56 17.00 6.67
N LEU A 45 -14.90 15.87 6.47
CA LEU A 45 -15.09 14.64 7.25
C LEU A 45 -14.37 14.66 8.60
N ALA A 46 -13.68 15.75 8.96
CA ALA A 46 -12.83 15.85 10.14
C ALA A 46 -11.76 14.75 10.19
N MET A 47 -11.16 14.44 9.04
CA MET A 47 -10.06 13.47 8.89
C MET A 47 -8.74 14.20 8.59
N PRO A 48 -8.16 14.92 9.56
CA PRO A 48 -7.02 15.83 9.33
C PRO A 48 -5.76 15.09 8.88
N TRP A 49 -5.56 13.84 9.31
CA TRP A 49 -4.42 13.04 8.89
C TRP A 49 -4.47 12.71 7.39
N GLN A 50 -5.65 12.36 6.87
CA GLN A 50 -5.83 12.09 5.44
C GLN A 50 -5.65 13.36 4.63
N ALA A 51 -6.28 14.46 5.05
CA ALA A 51 -6.11 15.76 4.39
C ALA A 51 -4.63 16.20 4.31
N LEU A 52 -3.87 16.06 5.40
CA LEU A 52 -2.44 16.39 5.42
C LEU A 52 -1.63 15.48 4.48
N SER A 53 -1.90 14.17 4.51
CA SER A 53 -1.24 13.20 3.63
C SER A 53 -1.47 13.52 2.16
N THR A 54 -2.73 13.81 1.77
CA THR A 54 -3.13 14.16 0.41
C THR A 54 -2.46 15.45 -0.08
N ARG A 55 -2.42 16.51 0.74
CA ARG A 55 -1.66 17.74 0.43
C ARG A 55 -0.17 17.49 0.22
N THR A 56 0.42 16.64 1.06
CA THR A 56 1.84 16.32 0.98
C THR A 56 2.16 15.62 -0.35
N ARG A 57 1.28 14.73 -0.83
CA ARG A 57 1.43 14.10 -2.15
C ARG A 57 1.26 15.10 -3.29
N ALA A 58 0.29 16.01 -3.19
CA ALA A 58 0.10 17.06 -4.18
C ALA A 58 1.37 17.93 -4.32
N LEU A 59 1.95 18.33 -3.19
CA LEU A 59 3.24 19.05 -3.16
C LEU A 59 4.38 18.22 -3.76
N ALA A 60 4.49 16.94 -3.40
CA ALA A 60 5.52 16.06 -3.94
C ALA A 60 5.46 15.98 -5.47
N TRP A 61 4.25 15.81 -6.04
CA TRP A 61 4.07 15.77 -7.49
C TRP A 61 4.31 17.12 -8.16
N ALA A 62 3.87 18.23 -7.55
CA ALA A 62 4.17 19.57 -8.05
C ALA A 62 5.69 19.79 -8.18
N THR A 63 6.47 19.33 -7.20
CA THR A 63 7.93 19.44 -7.25
C THR A 63 8.59 18.47 -8.24
N ALA A 64 8.05 17.25 -8.39
CA ALA A 64 8.56 16.27 -9.34
C ALA A 64 8.34 16.72 -10.80
N SER A 65 7.18 17.28 -11.13
CA SER A 65 6.88 17.78 -12.47
C SER A 65 7.61 19.06 -12.83
N HIS A 66 8.17 19.77 -11.86
CA HIS A 66 9.03 20.93 -12.09
C HIS A 66 10.52 20.56 -12.23
N ALA A 67 10.91 19.33 -11.88
CA ALA A 67 12.27 18.88 -12.09
C ALA A 67 12.56 18.82 -13.60
N PRO A 68 13.67 19.41 -14.09
CA PRO A 68 14.04 19.25 -15.49
C PRO A 68 14.21 17.77 -15.77
N ALA A 69 13.55 17.26 -16.82
CA ALA A 69 13.73 15.88 -17.27
C ALA A 69 15.23 15.62 -17.41
N ALA A 70 15.79 14.86 -16.48
CA ALA A 70 17.18 14.46 -16.56
C ALA A 70 17.31 13.74 -17.90
N ARG A 71 18.12 14.31 -18.80
CA ARG A 71 18.40 13.71 -20.11
C ARG A 71 18.76 12.25 -19.87
N THR A 72 17.93 11.35 -20.37
CA THR A 72 18.28 9.94 -20.53
C THR A 72 19.51 9.94 -21.43
N GLU A 73 20.70 9.77 -20.85
CA GLU A 73 21.89 9.51 -21.65
C GLU A 73 21.71 8.12 -22.26
N GLU A 74 21.34 8.10 -23.54
CA GLU A 74 21.56 6.95 -24.42
C GLU A 74 23.06 6.64 -24.43
N ALA A 75 23.49 5.74 -23.55
CA ALA A 75 24.81 5.13 -23.64
C ALA A 75 24.71 3.81 -24.42
N GLY A 76 24.81 3.95 -25.75
CA GLY A 76 25.71 3.15 -26.56
C GLY A 76 25.47 1.64 -26.65
N ASP A 77 24.93 1.25 -27.81
CA ASP A 77 25.29 0.03 -28.53
C ASP A 77 26.78 -0.32 -28.36
N SER A 78 27.05 -1.57 -27.99
CA SER A 78 28.36 -2.21 -28.18
C SER A 78 28.16 -3.71 -28.35
N THR A 79 27.69 -4.06 -29.54
CA THR A 79 27.84 -5.40 -30.11
C THR A 79 29.32 -5.72 -30.40
N GLY A 80 29.91 -6.62 -29.61
CA GLY A 80 31.05 -7.52 -29.96
C GLY A 80 32.48 -7.03 -29.65
N PRO A 81 33.52 -7.93 -29.62
CA PRO A 81 33.54 -9.30 -30.16
C PRO A 81 33.96 -10.41 -29.16
N ARG A 82 33.60 -11.65 -29.49
CA ARG A 82 34.18 -12.88 -28.93
C ARG A 82 35.59 -13.13 -29.49
N THR A 83 36.56 -13.34 -28.61
CA THR A 83 37.81 -14.14 -28.77
C THR A 83 38.39 -14.29 -27.35
N GLY A 84 38.81 -15.41 -26.79
CA GLY A 84 39.06 -16.77 -27.22
C GLY A 84 39.95 -17.41 -26.15
N THR A 85 39.53 -18.57 -25.63
CA THR A 85 40.34 -19.69 -25.11
C THR A 85 41.41 -19.44 -24.02
N ALA A 86 41.16 -19.97 -22.82
CA ALA A 86 42.16 -20.72 -22.08
C ALA A 86 41.50 -21.94 -21.41
N ASP A 87 41.90 -23.09 -21.93
CA ASP A 87 41.66 -24.46 -21.48
C ASP A 87 42.01 -24.63 -19.99
N THR A 88 41.12 -25.26 -19.21
CA THR A 88 41.52 -26.19 -18.16
C THR A 88 40.36 -27.16 -17.97
N ALA A 89 40.49 -28.33 -18.61
CA ALA A 89 39.67 -29.48 -18.32
C ALA A 89 39.95 -29.97 -16.89
N GLU A 90 38.92 -30.03 -16.06
CA GLU A 90 38.79 -31.10 -15.08
C GLU A 90 37.34 -31.59 -15.08
N THR A 91 37.21 -32.90 -15.30
CA THR A 91 35.99 -33.68 -15.36
C THR A 91 35.18 -33.55 -14.07
N GLY A 92 33.91 -33.14 -14.18
CA GLY A 92 32.96 -33.13 -13.07
C GLY A 92 31.56 -33.38 -13.59
N GLU A 93 30.97 -34.47 -13.14
CA GLU A 93 29.73 -35.07 -13.60
C GLU A 93 28.50 -34.15 -13.40
N ASP A 94 27.51 -34.32 -14.28
CA ASP A 94 26.15 -33.76 -14.17
C ASP A 94 25.54 -34.10 -12.80
N PRO A 95 24.88 -33.12 -12.14
CA PRO A 95 23.46 -33.36 -11.95
C PRO A 95 22.60 -32.10 -12.06
N THR A 96 21.61 -32.18 -12.95
CA THR A 96 20.20 -31.83 -12.70
C THR A 96 19.92 -31.49 -11.23
N GLY A 97 19.81 -30.19 -10.94
CA GLY A 97 19.41 -29.67 -9.63
C GLY A 97 17.90 -29.70 -9.44
N GLU A 98 17.37 -30.90 -9.21
CA GLU A 98 16.10 -31.10 -8.52
C GLU A 98 16.34 -30.85 -7.02
N HIS A 99 15.84 -29.74 -6.47
CA HIS A 99 15.82 -29.57 -5.02
C HIS A 99 14.56 -30.22 -4.45
N THR A 100 14.80 -31.42 -3.94
CA THR A 100 13.91 -32.28 -3.18
C THR A 100 13.48 -31.68 -1.85
N ALA A 101 12.31 -32.15 -1.41
CA ALA A 101 11.63 -31.82 -0.16
C ALA A 101 12.46 -32.10 1.11
N ALA A 102 12.18 -31.33 2.17
CA ALA A 102 12.39 -31.76 3.54
C ALA A 102 11.14 -31.43 4.38
N ASP A 103 10.46 -32.50 4.76
CA ASP A 103 9.47 -32.62 5.82
C ASP A 103 10.12 -32.30 7.18
N ALA A 104 9.42 -31.54 8.00
CA ALA A 104 9.63 -31.52 9.45
C ALA A 104 8.27 -31.37 10.14
N THR A 105 7.57 -32.49 10.22
CA THR A 105 6.57 -32.79 11.25
C THR A 105 7.11 -32.44 12.64
N GLY A 106 6.45 -31.50 13.33
CA GLY A 106 6.70 -31.13 14.71
C GLY A 106 5.38 -31.02 15.46
N ASP A 107 4.91 -32.15 15.95
CA ASP A 107 3.85 -32.26 16.96
C ASP A 107 4.39 -31.78 18.32
N GLY A 108 3.56 -31.06 19.07
CA GLY A 108 3.98 -30.33 20.27
C GLY A 108 2.83 -29.64 20.97
N ASP A 109 1.80 -30.42 21.30
CA ASP A 109 0.74 -30.10 22.25
C ASP A 109 1.33 -29.77 23.64
N THR A 110 1.11 -28.54 24.14
CA THR A 110 1.00 -28.29 25.58
C THR A 110 -0.07 -27.24 25.84
N ALA A 111 -1.17 -27.71 26.42
CA ALA A 111 -2.22 -26.91 27.02
C ALA A 111 -1.68 -25.83 27.97
N THR A 112 -2.30 -24.65 27.94
CA THR A 112 -2.42 -23.80 29.13
C THR A 112 -3.86 -23.30 29.21
N ASP A 113 -4.59 -24.00 30.06
CA ASP A 113 -5.78 -23.57 30.77
C ASP A 113 -5.53 -22.22 31.47
N ALA A 114 -6.38 -21.23 31.21
CA ALA A 114 -6.74 -20.18 32.16
C ALA A 114 -7.89 -19.30 31.64
N ALA A 115 -9.04 -19.50 32.27
CA ALA A 115 -10.05 -18.50 32.62
C ALA A 115 -10.92 -17.89 31.51
N ASP A 116 -12.10 -18.49 31.39
CA ASP A 116 -13.39 -17.78 31.40
C ASP A 116 -13.30 -16.42 32.12
N THR A 117 -13.67 -15.37 31.40
CA THR A 117 -14.32 -14.21 32.01
C THR A 117 -15.55 -13.89 31.19
N ASP A 118 -16.64 -14.59 31.52
CA ASP A 118 -17.98 -14.04 31.40
C ASP A 118 -17.98 -12.64 32.01
N THR A 119 -18.15 -11.62 31.16
CA THR A 119 -18.61 -10.31 31.62
C THR A 119 -20.03 -10.15 31.10
N ASP A 120 -20.94 -10.80 31.83
CA ASP A 120 -22.34 -10.38 31.89
C ASP A 120 -22.37 -8.91 32.31
N THR A 121 -22.64 -8.02 31.36
CA THR A 121 -23.08 -6.67 31.68
C THR A 121 -24.59 -6.71 31.79
N ASP A 122 -25.07 -7.23 32.92
CA ASP A 122 -26.42 -7.02 33.42
C ASP A 122 -26.59 -5.50 33.63
N THR A 123 -27.29 -4.84 32.71
CA THR A 123 -27.80 -3.48 32.91
C THR A 123 -29.31 -3.60 33.03
N ASP A 124 -29.76 -3.95 34.22
CA ASP A 124 -31.14 -3.79 34.63
C ASP A 124 -31.16 -3.08 35.99
N THR A 125 -32.23 -2.31 36.25
CA THR A 125 -32.51 -1.52 37.46
C THR A 125 -31.86 -0.12 37.47
N ASP A 126 -32.55 1.03 37.39
CA ASP A 126 -33.89 1.38 37.85
C ASP A 126 -34.52 2.54 37.04
N ASP A 127 -35.82 2.37 36.80
CA ASP A 127 -36.82 3.42 36.69
C ASP A 127 -36.80 4.28 37.98
N VAL A 128 -36.53 5.58 37.85
CA VAL A 128 -37.10 6.55 38.80
C VAL A 128 -37.72 7.68 38.00
N THR A 129 -38.99 7.46 37.68
CA THR A 129 -39.96 8.51 37.48
C THR A 129 -40.09 9.33 38.78
N VAL A 130 -39.64 10.58 38.82
CA VAL A 130 -40.17 11.58 39.77
C VAL A 130 -40.60 12.82 39.00
N ALA A 131 -41.91 12.88 38.81
CA ALA A 131 -42.65 14.12 38.60
C ALA A 131 -42.88 14.78 39.96
N ALA A 132 -42.65 16.09 40.02
CA ALA A 132 -43.43 17.06 40.79
C ALA A 132 -43.11 18.48 40.29
#